data_AF-A0A6J7GWW5-F1
#
_entry.id   AF-A0A6J7GWW5-F1
#
_cell.length_a   1.000
_cell.length_b   1.000
_cell.length_c   1.000
_cell.angle_alpha   90.00
_cell.angle_beta   90.00
_cell.angle_gamma   90.00
#
_symmetry.space_group_name_H-M   'P 1'
#
loop_
_entity.id
_entity.type
_entity.pdbx_description
1 polymer ?
#
loop_
_entity_poly.entity_id
_entity_poly.type
_entity_poly.pdbx_seq_one_letter_code
_entity_poly.pdbx_strand_id
1 'polypeptide(L)' 'MGLEEQTIESLDNRCEVCGAELTPEELEDILERGGPVLCAVHADDLVELDDDLTEDDV' A
#
# COMPACT_ATOMS: atom_id res chain seq x y z
N MET A 1 -30.49 -2.13 -12.92
CA MET A 1 -29.35 -1.33 -12.42
C MET A 1 -28.12 -2.15 -12.77
N GLY A 2 -27.34 -1.70 -13.75
CA GLY A 2 -26.16 -2.42 -14.25
C GLY A 2 -25.06 -2.34 -13.21
N LEU A 3 -24.58 -3.50 -12.77
CA LEU A 3 -23.42 -3.59 -11.90
C LEU A 3 -22.20 -3.38 -12.79
N GLU A 4 -21.68 -2.16 -12.77
CA GLU A 4 -20.45 -1.80 -13.47
C GLU A 4 -19.32 -2.64 -12.87
N GLU A 5 -18.76 -3.53 -13.68
CA GLU A 5 -17.57 -4.31 -13.40
C GLU A 5 -16.39 -3.36 -13.21
N GLN A 6 -16.14 -2.95 -11.97
CA GLN A 6 -14.92 -2.22 -11.63
C GLN A 6 -13.76 -3.20 -11.80
N THR A 7 -13.12 -3.15 -12.95
CA THR A 7 -11.87 -3.85 -13.20
C THR A 7 -10.90 -3.36 -12.13
N ILE A 8 -10.53 -4.25 -11.20
CA ILE A 8 -9.47 -3.96 -10.24
C ILE A 8 -8.20 -3.77 -11.07
N GLU A 9 -7.91 -2.50 -11.32
CA GLU A 9 -6.67 -1.96 -11.82
C GLU A 9 -5.53 -2.71 -11.13
N SER A 10 -4.79 -3.46 -11.95
CA SER A 10 -3.65 -4.24 -11.50
C SER A 10 -2.76 -3.33 -10.68
N LEU A 11 -2.29 -3.78 -9.51
CA LEU A 11 -1.32 -3.05 -8.68
C LEU A 11 -0.29 -2.40 -9.61
N ASP A 12 -0.45 -1.09 -9.81
CA ASP A 12 0.43 -0.35 -10.69
C ASP A 12 1.83 -0.55 -10.13
N ASN A 13 2.81 -0.89 -10.96
CA ASN A 13 4.19 -1.04 -10.49
C ASN A 13 4.84 0.33 -10.25
N ARG A 14 4.07 1.31 -9.81
CA ARG A 14 4.44 2.71 -9.76
C ARG A 14 4.00 3.32 -8.45
N CYS A 15 4.91 4.08 -7.85
CA CYS A 15 4.61 4.80 -6.61
C CYS A 15 3.41 5.74 -6.78
N GLU A 16 2.42 5.63 -5.91
CA GLU A 16 1.20 6.46 -5.95
C GLU A 16 1.48 7.95 -5.67
N VAL A 17 2.61 8.27 -5.05
CA VAL A 17 2.99 9.66 -4.70
C VAL A 17 3.78 10.35 -5.82
N CYS A 18 4.81 9.68 -6.36
CA CYS A 18 5.72 10.29 -7.33
C CYS A 18 5.65 9.69 -8.74
N GLY A 19 4.94 8.58 -8.94
CA GLY A 19 4.80 7.89 -10.23
C GLY A 19 6.07 7.17 -10.72
N ALA A 20 7.10 7.09 -9.88
CA ALA A 20 8.32 6.34 -10.17
C ALA A 20 8.01 4.85 -10.28
N GLU A 21 8.65 4.17 -11.23
CA GLU A 21 8.55 2.71 -11.34
C GLU A 21 9.24 2.05 -10.14
N LEU A 22 8.53 1.13 -9.51
CA LEU A 22 9.00 0.38 -8.36
C LEU A 22 9.93 -0.74 -8.81
N THR A 23 10.97 -0.93 -8.01
CA THR A 23 11.85 -2.09 -8.11
C THR A 23 11.13 -3.35 -7.63
N PRO A 24 11.59 -4.54 -8.06
CA PRO A 24 11.04 -5.80 -7.55
C PRO A 24 11.13 -5.90 -6.02
N GLU A 25 12.21 -5.39 -5.42
CA GLU A 25 12.40 -5.39 -3.96
C GLU A 25 11.33 -4.55 -3.24
N GLU A 26 10.96 -3.39 -3.80
CA GLU A 26 9.90 -2.54 -3.25
C GLU A 26 8.51 -3.19 -3.40
N LEU A 27 8.26 -3.87 -4.52
CA LEU A 27 7.00 -4.59 -4.74
C LEU A 27 6.85 -5.78 -3.79
N GLU A 28 7.92 -6.52 -3.53
CA GLU A 28 7.94 -7.60 -2.55
C GLU A 28 7.61 -7.06 -1.15
N ASP A 29 8.26 -5.97 -0.73
CA ASP A 29 8.00 -5.33 0.57
C ASP A 29 6.52 -4.91 0.73
N ILE A 30 5.93 -4.31 -0.31
CA ILE A 30 4.50 -3.94 -0.34
C ILE A 30 3.59 -5.17 -0.23
N LEU A 31 3.92 -6.26 -0.93
CA LEU A 31 3.15 -7.51 -0.88
C LEU A 31 3.25 -8.21 0.47
N GLU A 32 4.40 -8.12 1.14
CA GLU A 32 4.65 -8.70 2.45
C GLU A 32 3.95 -7.91 3.57
N ARG A 33 4.01 -6.58 3.51
CA ARG A 33 3.42 -5.68 4.52
C ARG A 33 1.94 -5.45 4.29
N GLY A 34 1.47 -5.60 3.06
CA GLY A 34 0.08 -5.36 2.69
C GLY A 34 -0.29 -3.88 2.79
N GLY A 35 0.42 -3.03 2.05
CA GLY A 35 0.30 -1.57 2.10
C GLY A 35 0.02 -0.89 0.76
N PRO A 36 -0.01 0.44 0.72
CA PRO A 36 -0.11 1.19 -0.52
C PRO A 36 1.15 1.01 -1.38
N VAL A 37 1.01 1.25 -2.67
CA VAL A 37 2.09 1.04 -3.64
C VAL A 37 3.03 2.26 -3.60
N LEU A 38 4.04 2.21 -2.72
CA LEU A 38 4.98 3.30 -2.52
C LEU A 38 6.43 2.85 -2.74
N CYS A 39 7.27 3.75 -3.27
CA CYS A 39 8.70 3.50 -3.31
C CYS A 39 9.30 3.59 -1.90
N ALA A 40 10.47 3.00 -1.68
CA ALA A 40 11.13 2.92 -0.38
C ALA A 40 11.23 4.28 0.34
N VAL A 41 11.38 5.38 -0.43
CA VAL A 41 11.43 6.74 0.11
C VAL A 41 10.09 7.19 0.70
N HIS A 42 8.98 6.86 0.06
CA HIS A 42 7.64 7.24 0.53
C HIS A 42 7.01 6.18 1.44
N ALA A 43 7.46 4.93 1.34
CA ALA A 43 7.09 3.87 2.26
C ALA A 43 7.61 4.18 3.69
N ASP A 44 8.80 4.77 3.82
CA ASP A 44 9.37 5.18 5.12
C ASP A 44 8.56 6.31 5.82
N ASP A 45 7.82 7.11 5.06
CA ASP A 45 6.96 8.19 5.59
C ASP A 45 5.63 7.64 6.15
N LEU A 46 5.28 6.40 5.82
CA LEU A 46 4.17 5.71 6.47
C LEU A 46 4.60 5.31 7.86
N VAL A 47 4.20 6.11 8.83
CA VAL A 47 4.19 5.68 10.23
C VAL A 47 3.27 4.46 10.30
N GLU A 48 3.86 3.27 10.45
CA GLU A 48 3.13 2.03 10.73
C GLU A 48 2.39 2.25 12.05
N LEU A 49 1.12 2.68 11.96
CA LEU A 49 0.21 2.64 13.09
C LEU A 49 -0.06 1.16 13.36
N ASP A 50 0.75 0.58 14.24
CA ASP A 50 0.50 -0.71 14.84
C ASP A 50 -0.89 -0.64 15.50
N ASP A 51 -1.89 -1.25 14.86
CA ASP A 51 -3.27 -1.37 15.35
C ASP A 51 -3.33 -2.40 16.51
N ASP A 52 -2.37 -2.38 17.43
CA ASP A 52 -2.37 -3.14 18.69
C ASP A 52 -2.69 -2.22 19.89
N LEU A 53 -3.24 -1.03 19.64
CA LEU A 53 -3.86 -0.19 20.66
C LEU A 53 -5.35 -0.51 20.81
N THR A 54 -5.71 -1.77 20.99
CA THR A 54 -6.96 -2.09 21.71
C THR A 54 -6.70 -1.95 23.20
N GLU A 55 -6.47 -0.72 23.66
CA GLU A 55 -6.78 -0.34 25.03
C GLU A 55 -8.31 -0.25 25.15
N ASP A 56 -8.98 -1.41 25.19
CA ASP A 56 -10.29 -1.49 25.86
C ASP A 56 -9.99 -1.52 27.38
N ASP A 57 -9.63 -0.33 27.86
CA ASP A 57 -9.50 0.02 29.27
C ASP A 57 -10.90 0.02 29.91
N VAL A 58 -11.07 -0.84 30.93
CA VAL A 58 -12.10 -0.94 32.01
C VAL A 58 -13.35 -1.82 31.87
#